data_AF-A0A6J6GLT6-F1
#
_entry.id   AF-A0A6J6GLT6-F1
#
_cell.length_a   1.000
_cell.length_b   1.000
_cell.length_c   1.000
_cell.angle_alpha   90.00
_cell.angle_beta   90.00
_cell.angle_gamma   90.00
#
_symmetry.space_group_name_H-M   'P 1'
#
loop_
_entity.id
_entity.type
_entity.pdbx_description
1 polymer ?
#
loop_
_entity_poly.entity_id
_entity_poly.type
_entity_poly.pdbx_seq_one_letter_code
_entity_poly.pdbx_strand_id
1 'polypeptide(L)' 'MKQLLVVGLVAAVASALALVVAARRRQPEPSWEPGLEFNPDFDLSPEEILADIRGESPTA' A
#
# COMPACT_ATOMS: atom_id res chain seq x y z
N MET A 1 -33.95 23.14 -7.90
CA MET A 1 -33.13 23.01 -6.66
C MET A 1 -32.34 21.70 -6.59
N LYS A 2 -32.95 20.52 -6.75
CA LYS A 2 -32.22 19.22 -6.73
C LYS A 2 -31.04 19.12 -7.70
N GLN A 3 -31.20 19.60 -8.94
CA GLN A 3 -30.14 19.52 -9.95
C GLN A 3 -28.90 20.37 -9.61
N LEU A 4 -29.08 21.53 -8.98
CA LEU A 4 -27.96 22.38 -8.52
C LEU A 4 -27.17 21.71 -7.40
N LEU A 5 -27.84 21.02 -6.49
CA LEU A 5 -27.21 20.24 -5.43
C LEU A 5 -26.39 19.07 -6.00
N VAL A 6 -26.93 18.35 -6.99
CA VAL A 6 -26.22 17.24 -7.65
C VAL A 6 -24.97 17.74 -8.37
N VAL A 7 -25.08 18.83 -9.14
CA VAL A 7 -23.93 19.40 -9.86
C VAL A 7 -22.85 19.87 -8.88
N GLY A 8 -23.24 20.52 -7.78
CA GLY A 8 -22.30 20.93 -6.73
C GLY A 8 -21.58 19.74 -6.07
N LEU A 9 -22.30 18.67 -5.78
CA LEU A 9 -21.73 17.45 -5.21
C LEU A 9 -20.73 16.78 -6.17
N VAL A 10 -21.09 16.66 -7.45
CA VAL A 10 -20.21 16.09 -8.48
C VAL A 10 -18.93 16.92 -8.63
N ALA A 11 -19.05 18.25 -8.66
CA ALA A 11 -17.89 19.13 -8.75
C ALA A 11 -16.96 19.00 -7.53
N ALA A 12 -17.51 18.86 -6.32
CA ALA A 12 -16.74 18.65 -5.10
C ALA A 12 -15.99 17.31 -5.13
N VAL A 13 -16.67 16.23 -5.52
CA VAL A 13 -16.06 14.89 -5.62
C VAL A 13 -14.96 14.87 -6.69
N ALA A 14 -15.20 15.46 -7.86
CA ALA A 14 -14.19 15.56 -8.92
C ALA A 14 -12.95 16.33 -8.47
N SER A 15 -13.14 17.43 -7.73
CA SER A 15 -12.04 18.24 -7.19
C SER A 15 -11.23 17.46 -6.14
N ALA A 16 -11.91 16.72 -5.26
CA ALA A 16 -11.25 15.87 -4.27
C ALA A 16 -10.42 14.76 -4.93
N LEU A 17 -10.97 14.09 -5.95
CA LEU A 17 -10.25 13.06 -6.70
C LEU A 17 -9.03 13.63 -7.43
N ALA A 18 -9.14 14.81 -8.04
CA ALA A 18 -8.02 15.48 -8.71
C ALA A 18 -6.87 15.77 -7.73
N LEU A 19 -7.19 16.21 -6.51
CA LEU A 19 -6.21 16.44 -5.45
C LEU A 19 -5.53 15.13 -5.00
N VAL A 20 -6.29 14.05 -4.82
CA VAL A 20 -5.74 12.72 -4.45
C VAL A 20 -4.78 12.22 -5.54
N VAL A 21 -5.14 12.34 -6.81
CA VAL A 21 -4.29 11.92 -7.93
C VAL A 21 -3.02 12.78 -7.99
N ALA A 22 -3.15 14.10 -7.84
CA ALA A 22 -2.01 15.01 -7.81
C ALA A 22 -1.06 14.70 -6.65
N ALA A 23 -1.59 14.35 -5.48
CA ALA A 23 -0.81 13.95 -4.32
C ALA A 23 -0.12 12.60 -4.53
N ARG A 24 -0.81 11.61 -5.12
CA ARG A 24 -0.24 10.29 -5.43
C ARG A 24 0.92 10.37 -6.42
N ARG A 25 0.84 11.25 -7.43
CA ARG A 25 1.96 11.48 -8.37
C ARG A 25 3.21 12.09 -7.73
N ARG A 26 3.07 12.72 -6.55
CA ARG A 26 4.19 13.27 -5.78
C ARG A 26 4.73 12.28 -4.75
N GLN A 27 4.10 11.11 -4.59
CA GLN A 27 4.70 10.09 -3.76
C GLN A 27 5.99 9.65 -4.45
N PRO A 28 7.12 9.64 -3.72
CA PRO A 28 8.34 9.06 -4.25
C PRO A 28 8.02 7.63 -4.69
N GLU A 29 8.60 7.21 -5.81
CA GLU A 29 8.57 5.79 -6.17
C GLU A 29 9.09 4.99 -4.97
N PRO A 30 8.49 3.82 -4.66
CA PRO A 30 9.05 2.93 -3.66
C PRO A 30 10.51 2.68 -4.04
N SER A 31 11.44 3.29 -3.31
CA SER A 31 12.84 3.01 -3.48
C SER A 31 13.03 1.61 -2.93
N TRP A 32 13.32 0.66 -3.81
CA TRP A 32 13.79 -0.65 -3.39
C TRP A 32 15.05 -0.43 -2.55
N GLU A 33 14.97 -0.73 -1.26
CA GLU A 33 16.17 -0.71 -0.43
C GLU A 33 17.11 -1.81 -0.95
N PRO A 34 18.37 -1.49 -1.28
CA PRO A 34 19.34 -2.50 -1.69
C PRO A 34 19.42 -3.60 -0.62
N GLY A 35 19.15 -4.85 -0.99
CA GLY A 35 19.12 -5.99 -0.07
C GLY A 35 17.74 -6.57 0.25
N LEU A 36 16.64 -5.93 -0.21
CA LEU A 36 15.28 -6.53 -0.20
C LEU A 36 14.91 -7.17 -1.54
N GLU A 37 15.91 -7.55 -2.32
CA GLU A 37 15.72 -8.26 -3.58
C GLU A 37 15.12 -9.65 -3.31
N PHE A 38 14.32 -10.13 -4.25
CA PHE A 38 13.80 -11.49 -4.18
C PHE A 38 14.97 -12.47 -4.11
N ASN A 39 15.11 -13.16 -2.99
CA ASN A 39 16.11 -14.21 -2.81
C ASN A 39 15.52 -15.54 -3.29
N PRO A 40 15.90 -16.05 -4.48
CA PRO A 40 15.38 -17.31 -5.00
C PRO A 40 15.82 -18.51 -4.15
N ASP A 41 16.85 -18.35 -3.33
CA ASP A 41 17.39 -19.36 -2.42
C ASP A 41 16.81 -19.23 -0.99
N PHE A 42 15.76 -18.42 -0.81
CA PHE A 42 15.05 -18.34 0.47
C PHE A 42 14.28 -19.64 0.70
N ASP A 43 14.87 -20.52 1.51
CA ASP A 43 14.26 -21.76 1.99
C ASP A 43 14.05 -21.66 3.50
N LEU A 44 12.81 -21.81 3.95
CA LEU A 44 12.48 -21.82 5.37
C LEU A 44 12.62 -23.24 5.91
N SER A 45 13.34 -23.41 7.01
CA SER A 45 13.35 -24.68 7.72
C SER A 45 11.94 -25.03 8.23
N PRO A 46 11.60 -26.32 8.36
CA PRO A 46 10.33 -26.75 8.96
C PRO A 46 10.07 -26.11 10.33
N GLU A 47 11.12 -25.87 11.11
CA GLU A 47 11.07 -25.24 12.41
C GLU A 47 10.65 -23.76 12.33
N GLU A 48 11.20 -23.00 11.37
CA GLU A 48 10.82 -21.59 11.13
C GLU A 48 9.38 -21.45 10.65
N ILE A 49 8.93 -22.38 9.79
CA ILE A 49 7.53 -22.43 9.35
C ILE A 49 6.60 -22.71 10.55
N LEU A 50 6.97 -23.64 11.41
CA LEU A 50 6.19 -23.96 12.60
C LEU A 50 6.17 -22.81 13.62
N ALA A 51 7.28 -22.07 13.76
CA ALA A 51 7.35 -20.89 14.61
C ALA A 51 6.40 -19.78 14.12
N ASP A 52 6.38 -19.52 12.81
CA ASP A 52 5.46 -18.55 12.19
C ASP A 52 3.98 -18.95 12.38
N ILE A 53 3.64 -20.22 12.15
CA ILE A 53 2.28 -20.75 12.36
C ILE A 53 1.82 -20.58 13.81
N ARG A 54 2.74 -20.67 14.78
CA ARG A 54 2.46 -20.48 16.21
C ARG A 54 2.41 -19.02 16.63
N GLY A 55 2.77 -18.09 15.75
CA GLY A 55 2.91 -16.67 16.06
C GLY A 55 4.08 -16.39 17.00
N GLU A 56 5.12 -17.23 16.99
CA GLU A 56 6.35 -16.99 17.72
C GLU A 56 7.14 -15.90 16.98
N SER A 57 7.44 -14.78 17.65
CA SER A 57 8.21 -13.69 17.05
C SER A 57 9.59 -14.19 16.62
N PRO A 58 10.12 -13.76 15.46
CA PRO A 58 11.47 -14.11 15.04
C PRO A 58 12.47 -13.63 16.10
N THR A 59 13.14 -14.57 16.76
CA THR A 59 14.25 -14.28 17.66
C THR A 59 15.48 -14.03 16.81
N ALA A 60 15.91 -12.77 16.77
CA ALA A 60 17.18 -12.33 16.19
C ALA A 60 18.39 -12.82 16.99
#